data_AF-A0AAV8Z507-F1
#
_entry.id   AF-A0AAV8Z507-F1
#
_cell.length_a   1.000
_cell.length_b   1.000
_cell.length_c   1.000
_cell.angle_alpha   90.00
_cell.angle_beta   90.00
_cell.angle_gamma   90.00
#
_symmetry.space_group_name_H-M   'P 1'
#
loop_
_entity.id
_entity.type
_entity.pdbx_description
1 polymer ?
#
loop_
_entity_poly.entity_id
_entity_poly.type
_entity_poly.pdbx_seq_one_letter_code
_entity_poly.pdbx_strand_id
1 'polypeptide(L)'
;MERPKERGRHRNRVETEMIKRRDKEFAYQQMWSGTDKYFRHWDKANTRYDSWTSPRYYEDNNKLLSEIRNKREKEELLEKRREKLKKLLDEDRRTYEIELMVHKAKNISQQTPRSKLDEVPTDVLKQINVGLKLEEERRRRHEAETKLYHQWRKNNPIVRQYESKYRCKDLKLSWLDQQIEKQMRKEKEEEESRRILKERDERIKRAEVEEELHRQQLKDKREELKRALEEQMLELRRKQDISDELKKKEECDSRRKGEIAELLEKQVMSEKQRAERECALYNIRQHKLKLKKRAAAIQEDLMQEKLMVAKLKELKLEDVISDELKRKEIQEGLVQFAKLIKEQQELERQRHRYLEFLFDSEAKSIYEKQTNIWRQEEQARQNLLKTVIHSVQAQIEENLEKNRERQRQILVEREEMSRKIEEYDNELRRMSEEEERKKLETRKMVDDDVKVKNARKKLQENLKLKEINEELDRIKKEEERLQQEIVNIQQRQGPYKLPRSRLFL
;
A
#
# COMPACT_ATOMS: atom_id res chain seq x y z
N MET A 1 34.00 72.03 1.34
CA MET A 1 34.15 70.93 2.32
C MET A 1 33.22 69.80 1.89
N GLU A 2 33.76 68.80 1.20
CA GLU A 2 32.99 67.65 0.68
C GLU A 2 32.63 66.66 1.80
N ARG A 3 31.37 66.21 1.80
CA ARG A 3 30.86 65.18 2.73
C ARG A 3 31.41 63.80 2.33
N PRO A 4 31.82 62.94 3.29
CA PRO A 4 32.44 61.66 2.97
C PRO A 4 31.40 60.63 2.47
N LYS A 5 31.85 59.82 1.49
CA LYS A 5 31.07 58.90 0.64
C LYS A 5 30.38 57.77 1.43
N GLU A 6 29.06 57.68 1.33
CA GLU A 6 28.20 56.67 1.99
C GLU A 6 28.32 55.23 1.42
N ARG A 7 29.09 55.02 0.34
CA ARG A 7 29.18 53.72 -0.36
C ARG A 7 29.83 52.60 0.45
N GLY A 8 30.59 52.89 1.51
CA GLY A 8 31.24 51.88 2.36
C GLY A 8 30.32 51.21 3.39
N ARG A 9 29.24 51.87 3.82
CA ARG A 9 28.37 51.34 4.90
C ARG A 9 27.52 50.14 4.46
N HIS A 10 27.05 50.15 3.22
CA HIS A 10 26.22 49.06 2.70
C HIS A 10 27.04 47.76 2.52
N ARG A 11 28.26 47.87 2.00
CA ARG A 11 29.19 46.74 1.87
C ARG A 11 29.53 46.12 3.23
N ASN A 12 29.86 46.93 4.23
CA ASN A 12 30.15 46.45 5.58
C ASN A 12 28.91 45.80 6.23
N ARG A 13 27.70 46.29 5.93
CA ARG A 13 26.45 45.69 6.42
C ARG A 13 26.17 44.32 5.77
N VAL A 14 26.38 44.20 4.46
CA VAL A 14 26.24 42.92 3.75
C VAL A 14 27.30 41.93 4.22
N GLU A 15 28.55 42.36 4.41
CA GLU A 15 29.63 41.52 4.94
C GLU A 15 29.33 41.06 6.37
N THR A 16 28.82 41.93 7.24
CA THR A 16 28.41 41.55 8.61
C THR A 16 27.17 40.66 8.66
N GLU A 17 26.21 40.81 7.75
CA GLU A 17 25.08 39.88 7.62
C GLU A 17 25.54 38.50 7.12
N MET A 18 26.49 38.44 6.18
CA MET A 18 27.11 37.19 5.76
C MET A 18 27.89 36.51 6.89
N ILE A 19 28.64 37.26 7.68
CA ILE A 19 29.36 36.73 8.85
C ILE A 19 28.37 36.16 9.87
N LYS A 20 27.31 36.91 10.21
CA LYS A 20 26.26 36.44 11.13
C LYS A 20 25.55 35.19 10.61
N ARG A 21 25.34 35.09 9.29
CA ARG A 21 24.75 33.90 8.67
C ARG A 21 25.69 32.71 8.79
N ARG A 22 26.98 32.89 8.49
CA ARG A 22 28.00 31.85 8.68
C ARG A 22 28.15 31.43 10.14
N ASP A 23 28.10 32.36 11.09
CA ASP A 23 28.18 32.05 12.51
C ASP A 23 26.96 31.27 12.99
N LYS A 24 25.75 31.61 12.50
CA LYS A 24 24.53 30.84 12.76
C LYS A 24 24.58 29.45 12.15
N GLU A 25 25.03 29.33 10.89
CA GLU A 25 25.19 28.04 10.21
C GLU A 25 26.27 27.19 10.88
N PHE A 26 27.36 27.80 11.34
CA PHE A 26 28.42 27.13 12.09
C PHE A 26 27.95 26.67 13.47
N ALA A 27 27.23 27.52 14.23
CA ALA A 27 26.64 27.14 15.50
C ALA A 27 25.59 26.02 15.34
N TYR A 28 24.77 26.09 14.28
CA TYR A 28 23.84 25.04 13.92
C TYR A 28 24.57 23.74 13.58
N GLN A 29 25.59 23.77 12.73
CA GLN A 29 26.41 22.61 12.41
C GLN A 29 27.10 22.04 13.66
N GLN A 30 27.62 22.86 14.56
CA GLN A 30 28.23 22.38 15.81
C GLN A 30 27.21 21.66 16.69
N MET A 31 26.03 22.24 16.89
CA MET A 31 24.95 21.63 17.69
C MET A 31 24.47 20.31 17.07
N TRP A 32 24.33 20.25 15.74
CA TRP A 32 23.79 19.08 15.06
C TRP A 32 24.85 18.07 14.63
N SER A 33 26.13 18.39 14.62
CA SER A 33 27.20 17.47 14.19
C SER A 33 27.34 16.27 15.11
N GLY A 34 27.15 16.45 16.42
CA GLY A 34 27.14 15.34 17.39
C GLY A 34 25.94 14.42 17.17
N THR A 35 24.76 15.02 16.98
CA THR A 35 23.49 14.35 16.71
C THR A 35 23.49 13.60 15.37
N ASP A 36 24.00 14.22 14.30
CA ASP A 36 24.17 13.60 12.97
C ASP A 36 25.17 12.44 13.03
N LYS A 37 26.30 12.59 13.73
CA LYS A 37 27.23 11.47 13.95
C LYS A 37 26.59 10.32 14.73
N TYR A 38 25.79 10.62 15.75
CA TYR A 38 25.06 9.62 16.53
C TYR A 38 24.06 8.86 15.64
N PHE A 39 23.21 9.56 14.91
CA PHE A 39 22.24 8.92 14.03
C PHE A 39 22.90 8.18 12.88
N ARG A 40 23.98 8.68 12.27
CA ARG A 40 24.74 7.92 11.25
C ARG A 40 25.41 6.67 11.80
N HIS A 41 25.91 6.72 13.03
CA HIS A 41 26.49 5.54 13.68
C HIS A 41 25.41 4.47 13.93
N TRP A 42 24.28 4.90 14.50
CA TRP A 42 23.15 4.01 14.76
C TRP A 42 22.49 3.52 13.48
N ASP A 43 22.39 4.32 12.44
CA ASP A 43 21.84 3.92 11.14
C ASP A 43 22.71 2.81 10.53
N LYS A 44 24.04 2.94 10.59
CA LYS A 44 24.97 1.86 10.18
C LYS A 44 24.84 0.61 11.04
N ALA A 45 24.73 0.77 12.37
CA ALA A 45 24.56 -0.36 13.29
C ALA A 45 23.21 -1.07 13.07
N ASN A 46 22.16 -0.29 12.83
CA ASN A 46 20.80 -0.76 12.63
C ASN A 46 20.62 -1.37 11.24
N THR A 47 21.30 -0.86 10.21
CA THR A 47 21.35 -1.49 8.88
C THR A 47 22.02 -2.87 8.95
N ARG A 48 23.10 -3.00 9.75
CA ARG A 48 23.74 -4.31 9.99
C ARG A 48 22.83 -5.23 10.80
N TYR A 49 22.20 -4.70 11.83
CA TYR A 49 21.24 -5.45 12.63
C TYR A 49 20.07 -5.95 11.77
N ASP A 50 19.46 -5.06 10.99
CA ASP A 50 18.38 -5.39 10.05
C ASP A 50 18.84 -6.40 9.01
N SER A 51 20.09 -6.31 8.52
CA SER A 51 20.66 -7.34 7.65
C SER A 51 20.84 -8.70 8.33
N TRP A 52 21.01 -8.77 9.65
CA TRP A 52 21.12 -10.03 10.41
C TRP A 52 19.78 -10.56 10.88
N THR A 53 18.81 -9.68 11.11
CA THR A 53 17.44 -10.04 11.52
C THR A 53 16.50 -10.18 10.35
N SER A 54 16.91 -9.76 9.15
CA SER A 54 16.11 -9.91 7.94
C SER A 54 15.87 -11.40 7.66
N PRO A 55 14.63 -11.79 7.34
CA PRO A 55 14.32 -13.15 6.88
C PRO A 55 15.22 -13.62 5.74
N ARG A 56 15.68 -12.71 4.86
CA ARG A 56 16.59 -13.00 3.76
C ARG A 56 17.95 -13.54 4.22
N TYR A 57 18.49 -13.06 5.34
CA TYR A 57 19.76 -13.55 5.86
C TYR A 57 19.66 -14.99 6.35
N TYR A 58 18.56 -15.33 7.03
CA TYR A 58 18.31 -16.70 7.45
C TYR A 58 18.05 -17.62 6.24
N GLU A 59 17.35 -17.15 5.22
CA GLU A 59 17.17 -17.90 3.96
C GLU A 59 18.49 -18.15 3.26
N ASP A 60 19.36 -17.14 3.13
CA ASP A 60 20.64 -17.29 2.44
C ASP A 60 21.63 -18.13 3.25
N ASN A 61 21.64 -18.01 4.58
CA ASN A 61 22.43 -18.89 5.44
C ASN A 61 21.93 -20.34 5.38
N ASN A 62 20.60 -20.56 5.38
CA ASN A 62 20.03 -21.90 5.23
C ASN A 62 20.34 -22.52 3.85
N LYS A 63 20.34 -21.72 2.78
CA LYS A 63 20.80 -22.17 1.45
C LYS A 63 22.27 -22.57 1.49
N LEU A 64 23.14 -21.76 2.09
CA LEU A 64 24.56 -22.08 2.22
C LEU A 64 24.79 -23.37 3.01
N LEU A 65 24.07 -23.56 4.12
CA LEU A 65 24.13 -24.79 4.91
C LEU A 65 23.64 -26.02 4.12
N SER A 66 22.57 -25.87 3.34
CA SER A 66 22.06 -26.90 2.45
C SER A 66 23.09 -27.26 1.36
N GLU A 67 23.75 -26.27 0.77
CA GLU A 67 24.81 -26.48 -0.21
C GLU A 67 26.03 -27.20 0.38
N ILE A 68 26.46 -26.83 1.59
CA ILE A 68 27.54 -27.52 2.30
C ILE A 68 27.17 -28.97 2.59
N ARG A 69 25.93 -29.21 3.04
CA ARG A 69 25.42 -30.56 3.27
C ARG A 69 25.40 -31.40 1.99
N ASN A 70 24.89 -30.85 0.89
CA ASN A 70 24.86 -31.51 -0.40
C ASN A 70 26.27 -31.82 -0.94
N LYS A 71 27.26 -30.94 -0.68
CA LYS A 71 28.66 -31.21 -1.03
C LYS A 71 29.22 -32.38 -0.24
N ARG A 72 29.00 -32.42 1.08
CA ARG A 72 29.42 -33.56 1.93
C ARG A 72 28.78 -34.87 1.50
N GLU A 73 27.48 -34.88 1.23
CA GLU A 73 26.78 -36.07 0.76
C GLU A 73 27.34 -36.57 -0.59
N LYS A 74 27.71 -35.65 -1.51
CA LYS A 74 28.39 -36.01 -2.77
C LYS A 74 29.78 -36.58 -2.53
N GLU A 75 30.55 -36.01 -1.61
CA GLU A 75 31.89 -36.51 -1.24
C GLU A 75 31.81 -37.92 -0.65
N GLU A 76 30.86 -38.18 0.27
CA GLU A 76 30.62 -39.51 0.83
C GLU A 76 30.22 -40.53 -0.24
N LEU A 77 29.35 -40.13 -1.19
CA LEU A 77 28.97 -40.99 -2.32
C LEU A 77 30.18 -41.30 -3.22
N LEU A 78 31.06 -40.32 -3.42
CA LEU A 78 32.27 -40.48 -4.22
C LEU A 78 33.26 -41.40 -3.52
N GLU A 79 33.40 -41.30 -2.20
CA GLU A 79 34.23 -42.18 -1.37
C GLU A 79 33.70 -43.62 -1.39
N LYS A 80 32.39 -43.83 -1.19
CA LYS A 80 31.74 -45.14 -1.35
C LYS A 80 31.97 -45.74 -2.74
N ARG A 81 31.97 -44.90 -3.79
CA ARG A 81 32.28 -45.34 -5.15
C ARG A 81 33.75 -45.73 -5.30
N ARG A 82 34.68 -44.96 -4.74
CA ARG A 82 36.12 -45.27 -4.73
C ARG A 82 36.39 -46.58 -3.99
N GLU A 83 35.73 -46.83 -2.87
CA GLU A 83 35.85 -48.09 -2.15
C GLU A 83 35.33 -49.28 -2.96
N LYS A 84 34.18 -49.14 -3.63
CA LYS A 84 33.66 -50.18 -4.53
C LYS A 84 34.62 -50.47 -5.68
N LEU A 85 35.17 -49.42 -6.30
CA LEU A 85 36.17 -49.56 -7.37
C LEU A 85 37.46 -50.23 -6.85
N LYS A 86 37.92 -49.87 -5.65
CA LYS A 86 39.07 -50.50 -5.02
C LYS A 86 38.85 -52.00 -4.80
N LYS A 87 37.67 -52.39 -4.30
CA LYS A 87 37.30 -53.81 -4.14
C LYS A 87 37.32 -54.56 -5.48
N LEU A 88 36.77 -53.96 -6.53
CA LEU A 88 36.74 -54.55 -7.87
C LEU A 88 38.15 -54.72 -8.44
N LEU A 89 39.03 -53.72 -8.25
CA LEU A 89 40.44 -53.82 -8.64
C LEU A 89 41.21 -54.86 -7.83
N ASP A 90 40.92 -55.00 -6.53
CA ASP A 90 41.51 -56.04 -5.69
C ASP A 90 41.03 -57.45 -6.12
N GLU A 91 39.77 -57.59 -6.53
CA GLU A 91 39.22 -58.83 -7.11
C GLU A 91 39.90 -59.18 -8.44
N ASP A 92 40.02 -58.21 -9.35
CA ASP A 92 40.74 -58.37 -10.62
C ASP A 92 42.21 -58.74 -10.41
N ARG A 93 42.86 -58.17 -9.39
CA ARG A 93 44.23 -58.52 -9.04
C ARG A 93 44.34 -59.97 -8.54
N ARG A 94 43.40 -60.42 -7.71
CA ARG A 94 43.37 -61.81 -7.22
C ARG A 94 43.12 -62.80 -8.36
N THR A 95 42.18 -62.51 -9.26
CA THR A 95 41.92 -63.38 -10.43
C THR A 95 43.14 -63.45 -11.32
N TYR A 96 43.81 -62.32 -11.57
CA TYR A 96 45.06 -62.29 -12.32
C TYR A 96 46.19 -63.08 -11.64
N GLU A 97 46.35 -62.97 -10.31
CA GLU A 97 47.34 -63.76 -9.55
C GLU A 97 47.05 -65.26 -9.63
N ILE A 98 45.77 -65.67 -9.60
CA ILE A 98 45.35 -67.05 -9.81
C ILE A 98 45.69 -67.52 -11.23
N GLU A 99 45.40 -66.71 -12.25
CA GLU A 99 45.75 -67.01 -13.64
C GLU A 99 47.27 -67.18 -13.82
N LEU A 100 48.07 -66.32 -13.17
CA LEU A 100 49.53 -66.41 -13.15
C LEU A 100 50.03 -67.67 -12.44
N MET A 101 49.39 -68.08 -11.34
CA MET A 101 49.69 -69.36 -10.68
C MET A 101 49.34 -70.55 -11.56
N VAL A 102 48.19 -70.53 -12.25
CA VAL A 102 47.80 -71.57 -13.21
C VAL A 102 48.75 -71.61 -14.39
N HIS A 103 49.18 -70.46 -14.92
CA HIS A 103 50.16 -70.37 -16.00
C HIS A 103 51.55 -70.83 -15.54
N LYS A 104 51.97 -70.51 -14.31
CA LYS A 104 53.20 -71.04 -13.71
C LYS A 104 53.12 -72.55 -13.49
N ALA A 105 51.99 -73.07 -13.00
CA ALA A 105 51.76 -74.51 -12.82
C ALA A 105 51.75 -75.26 -14.17
N LYS A 106 51.12 -74.69 -15.21
CA LYS A 106 51.20 -75.20 -16.58
C LYS A 106 52.62 -75.12 -17.16
N ASN A 107 53.36 -74.05 -16.89
CA ASN A 107 54.77 -73.96 -17.30
C ASN A 107 55.69 -74.89 -16.50
N ILE A 108 55.35 -75.23 -15.26
CA ILE A 108 56.07 -76.22 -14.44
C ILE A 108 55.72 -77.64 -14.92
N SER A 109 54.50 -77.90 -15.39
CA SER A 109 54.15 -79.18 -16.04
C SER A 109 54.63 -79.30 -17.49
N GLN A 110 54.95 -78.18 -18.14
CA GLN A 110 55.55 -78.10 -19.48
C GLN A 110 57.07 -77.78 -19.45
N GLN A 111 57.69 -77.73 -18.28
CA GLN A 111 59.15 -77.82 -18.15
C GLN A 111 59.58 -79.27 -18.39
N THR A 112 59.51 -79.69 -19.65
CA THR A 112 60.31 -80.81 -20.12
C THR A 112 61.79 -80.39 -20.06
N PRO A 113 62.69 -81.25 -19.56
CA PRO A 113 64.11 -80.93 -19.48
C PRO A 113 64.62 -80.59 -20.88
N ARG A 114 65.21 -79.41 -21.01
CA ARG A 114 65.89 -78.91 -22.21
C ARG A 114 67.19 -79.70 -22.40
N SER A 115 67.05 -80.97 -22.74
CA SER A 115 68.15 -81.91 -22.99
C SER A 115 67.64 -82.94 -24.00
N LYS A 116 68.26 -82.98 -25.18
CA LYS A 116 67.88 -83.68 -26.44
C LYS A 116 67.25 -82.77 -27.51
N LEU A 117 67.97 -81.71 -27.87
CA LEU A 117 67.81 -81.02 -29.16
C LEU A 117 69.11 -81.10 -29.99
N ASP A 118 69.90 -82.15 -29.78
CA ASP A 118 70.87 -82.61 -30.75
C ASP A 118 70.36 -83.97 -31.25
N GLU A 119 70.18 -84.06 -32.56
CA GLU A 119 69.69 -85.21 -33.33
C GLU A 119 68.17 -85.46 -33.26
N VAL A 120 67.36 -84.56 -33.86
CA VAL A 120 66.06 -84.97 -34.42
C VAL A 120 66.31 -85.50 -35.83
N PRO A 121 66.17 -86.81 -36.10
CA PRO A 121 66.41 -87.37 -37.42
C PRO A 121 65.48 -86.70 -38.45
N THR A 122 66.02 -86.40 -39.63
CA THR A 122 65.30 -85.76 -40.74
C THR A 122 64.00 -86.50 -41.11
N ASP A 123 63.91 -87.79 -40.80
CA ASP A 123 62.73 -88.62 -41.04
C ASP A 123 61.56 -88.32 -40.10
N VAL A 124 61.81 -87.86 -38.86
CA VAL A 124 60.76 -87.42 -37.93
C VAL A 124 60.17 -86.09 -38.39
N LEU A 125 61.00 -85.17 -38.89
CA LEU A 125 60.56 -83.91 -39.49
C LEU A 125 59.77 -84.15 -40.79
N LYS A 126 60.16 -85.14 -41.61
CA LYS A 126 59.37 -85.56 -42.78
C LYS A 126 58.01 -86.11 -42.36
N GLN A 127 57.92 -86.93 -41.31
CA GLN A 127 56.64 -87.44 -40.80
C GLN A 127 55.72 -86.32 -40.29
N ILE A 128 56.27 -85.34 -39.57
CA ILE A 128 55.51 -84.16 -39.11
C ILE A 128 55.03 -83.31 -40.30
N ASN A 129 55.88 -83.11 -41.32
CA ASN A 129 55.52 -82.37 -42.54
C ASN A 129 54.45 -83.12 -43.36
N VAL A 130 54.52 -84.45 -43.45
CA VAL A 130 53.46 -85.29 -44.04
C VAL A 130 52.16 -85.15 -43.25
N GLY A 131 52.21 -85.12 -41.91
CA GLY A 131 51.05 -84.89 -41.04
C GLY A 131 50.42 -83.51 -41.25
N LEU A 132 51.22 -82.45 -41.34
CA LEU A 132 50.74 -81.08 -41.62
C LEU A 132 50.10 -80.98 -43.00
N LYS A 133 50.70 -81.60 -44.03
CA LYS A 133 50.11 -81.65 -45.38
C LYS A 133 48.78 -82.40 -45.40
N LEU A 134 48.66 -83.50 -44.63
CA LEU A 134 47.42 -84.24 -44.51
C LEU A 134 46.32 -83.41 -43.83
N GLU A 135 46.68 -82.63 -42.81
CA GLU A 135 45.74 -81.76 -42.09
C GLU A 135 45.34 -80.54 -42.91
N GLU A 136 46.26 -79.95 -43.67
CA GLU A 136 45.95 -78.91 -44.67
C GLU A 136 45.05 -79.45 -45.79
N GLU A 137 45.27 -80.68 -46.26
CA GLU A 137 44.37 -81.33 -47.21
C GLU A 137 42.99 -81.56 -46.59
N ARG A 138 42.90 -82.02 -45.34
CA ARG A 138 41.62 -82.17 -44.63
C ARG A 138 40.90 -80.83 -44.50
N ARG A 139 41.62 -79.76 -44.14
CA ARG A 139 41.05 -78.41 -44.05
C ARG A 139 40.55 -77.94 -45.42
N ARG A 140 41.34 -78.14 -46.48
CA ARG A 140 40.96 -77.77 -47.84
C ARG A 140 39.75 -78.57 -48.32
N ARG A 141 39.67 -79.87 -48.00
CA ARG A 141 38.50 -80.72 -48.28
C ARG A 141 37.27 -80.24 -47.50
N HIS A 142 37.40 -79.97 -46.21
CA HIS A 142 36.29 -79.46 -45.39
C HIS A 142 35.78 -78.09 -45.85
N GLU A 143 36.68 -77.18 -46.24
CA GLU A 143 36.33 -75.88 -46.82
C GLU A 143 35.62 -76.04 -48.16
N ALA A 144 36.08 -76.97 -49.01
CA ALA A 144 35.43 -77.30 -50.27
C ALA A 144 34.04 -77.89 -50.06
N GLU A 145 33.88 -78.82 -49.10
CA GLU A 145 32.59 -79.39 -48.70
C GLU A 145 31.64 -78.33 -48.15
N THR A 146 32.12 -77.40 -47.30
CA THR A 146 31.31 -76.31 -46.74
C THR A 146 30.87 -75.32 -47.83
N LYS A 147 31.77 -74.99 -48.77
CA LYS A 147 31.44 -74.14 -49.92
C LYS A 147 30.43 -74.83 -50.84
N LEU A 148 30.61 -76.12 -51.10
CA LEU A 148 29.68 -76.93 -51.88
C LEU A 148 28.31 -77.01 -51.20
N TYR A 149 28.28 -77.19 -49.88
CA TYR A 149 27.06 -77.15 -49.07
C TYR A 149 26.36 -75.79 -49.14
N HIS A 150 27.08 -74.68 -49.02
CA HIS A 150 26.48 -73.35 -49.17
C HIS A 150 25.97 -73.08 -50.59
N GLN A 151 26.69 -73.54 -51.63
CA GLN A 151 26.23 -73.45 -53.01
C GLN A 151 24.97 -74.28 -53.22
N TRP A 152 24.95 -75.53 -52.74
CA TRP A 152 23.77 -76.38 -52.76
C TRP A 152 22.59 -75.73 -52.01
N ARG A 153 22.81 -75.23 -50.79
CA ARG A 153 21.78 -74.55 -49.98
C ARG A 153 21.20 -73.33 -50.71
N LYS A 154 22.03 -72.52 -51.36
CA LYS A 154 21.61 -71.34 -52.14
C LYS A 154 20.90 -71.70 -53.43
N ASN A 155 21.33 -72.76 -54.12
CA ASN A 155 20.79 -73.16 -55.42
C ASN A 155 19.58 -74.09 -55.31
N ASN A 156 19.39 -74.75 -54.15
CA ASN A 156 18.26 -75.65 -53.92
C ASN A 156 16.93 -74.86 -53.89
N PRO A 157 15.97 -75.16 -54.79
CA PRO A 157 14.72 -74.44 -54.88
C PRO A 157 13.86 -74.58 -53.62
N ILE A 158 13.91 -75.73 -52.94
CA ILE A 158 13.10 -76.01 -51.73
C ILE A 158 13.58 -75.11 -50.58
N VAL A 159 14.90 -75.06 -50.34
CA VAL A 159 15.47 -74.22 -49.26
C VAL A 159 15.17 -72.74 -49.50
N ARG A 160 15.30 -72.24 -50.74
CA ARG A 160 14.92 -70.85 -51.07
C ARG A 160 13.45 -70.55 -50.80
N GLN A 161 12.54 -71.49 -51.10
CA GLN A 161 11.12 -71.30 -50.83
C GLN A 161 10.85 -71.20 -49.32
N TYR A 162 11.47 -72.05 -48.50
CA TYR A 162 11.36 -71.95 -47.04
C TYR A 162 11.99 -70.66 -46.50
N GLU A 163 13.20 -70.30 -46.92
CA GLU A 163 13.84 -69.04 -46.52
C GLU A 163 12.99 -67.82 -46.92
N SER A 164 12.37 -67.83 -48.10
CA SER A 164 11.42 -66.80 -48.52
C SER A 164 10.17 -66.78 -47.62
N LYS A 165 9.62 -67.94 -47.25
CA LYS A 165 8.47 -68.01 -46.32
C LYS A 165 8.82 -67.45 -44.94
N TYR A 166 10.01 -67.77 -44.42
CA TYR A 166 10.53 -67.21 -43.16
C TYR A 166 10.72 -65.69 -43.26
N ARG A 167 11.38 -65.19 -44.30
CA ARG A 167 11.53 -63.74 -44.51
C ARG A 167 10.19 -63.02 -44.63
N CYS A 168 9.22 -63.61 -45.33
CA CYS A 168 7.87 -63.06 -45.40
C CYS A 168 7.17 -63.05 -44.04
N LYS A 169 7.38 -64.07 -43.20
CA LYS A 169 6.88 -64.11 -41.82
C LYS A 169 7.53 -63.02 -40.98
N ASP A 170 8.84 -62.86 -41.06
CA ASP A 170 9.59 -61.83 -40.33
C ASP A 170 9.18 -60.42 -40.77
N LEU A 171 8.96 -60.20 -42.06
CA LEU A 171 8.43 -58.93 -42.58
C LEU A 171 7.03 -58.64 -42.03
N LYS A 172 6.15 -59.65 -41.96
CA LYS A 172 4.82 -59.51 -41.35
C LYS A 172 4.90 -59.19 -39.86
N LEU A 173 5.80 -59.84 -39.12
CA LEU A 173 6.03 -59.57 -37.70
C LEU A 173 6.57 -58.14 -37.50
N SER A 174 7.57 -57.73 -38.29
CA SER A 174 8.11 -56.37 -38.24
C SER A 174 7.07 -55.30 -38.60
N TRP A 175 6.19 -55.59 -39.56
CA TRP A 175 5.08 -54.70 -39.89
C TRP A 175 4.05 -54.60 -38.76
N LEU A 176 3.72 -55.71 -38.10
CA LEU A 176 2.87 -55.72 -36.91
C LEU A 176 3.52 -54.92 -35.77
N ASP A 177 4.82 -55.08 -35.55
CA ASP A 177 5.57 -54.32 -34.55
C ASP A 177 5.54 -52.82 -34.86
N GLN A 178 5.73 -52.41 -36.12
CA GLN A 178 5.60 -51.02 -36.53
C GLN A 178 4.18 -50.47 -36.32
N GLN A 179 3.16 -51.28 -36.55
CA GLN A 179 1.76 -50.89 -36.32
C GLN A 179 1.48 -50.72 -34.82
N ILE A 180 1.98 -51.63 -33.98
CA ILE A 180 1.91 -51.53 -32.51
C ILE A 180 2.68 -50.30 -32.03
N GLU A 181 3.90 -50.08 -32.51
CA GLU A 181 4.72 -48.93 -32.13
C GLU A 181 4.03 -47.61 -32.50
N LYS A 182 3.43 -47.54 -33.70
CA LYS A 182 2.66 -46.36 -34.14
C LYS A 182 1.42 -46.13 -33.28
N GLN A 183 0.72 -47.18 -32.84
CA GLN A 183 -0.40 -47.07 -31.91
C GLN A 183 0.06 -46.59 -30.53
N MET A 184 1.11 -47.20 -29.97
CA MET A 184 1.69 -46.79 -28.68
C MET A 184 2.19 -45.34 -28.71
N ARG A 185 2.76 -44.89 -29.83
CA ARG A 185 3.21 -43.50 -30.00
C ARG A 185 2.03 -42.52 -30.00
N LYS A 186 0.96 -42.83 -30.73
CA LYS A 186 -0.27 -42.02 -30.71
C LYS A 186 -0.89 -41.95 -29.32
N GLU A 187 -0.97 -43.07 -28.62
CA GLU A 187 -1.51 -43.10 -27.25
C GLU A 187 -0.68 -42.23 -26.30
N LYS A 188 0.66 -42.30 -26.40
CA LYS A 188 1.56 -41.40 -25.66
C LYS A 188 1.35 -39.93 -26.01
N GLU A 189 1.25 -39.59 -27.30
CA GLU A 189 1.00 -38.21 -27.76
C GLU A 189 -0.36 -37.68 -27.26
N GLU A 190 -1.41 -38.53 -27.25
CA GLU A 190 -2.73 -38.19 -26.71
C GLU A 190 -2.71 -38.03 -25.18
N GLU A 191 -1.97 -38.89 -24.47
CA GLU A 191 -1.74 -38.73 -23.03
C GLU A 191 -0.99 -37.44 -22.71
N GLU A 192 0.10 -37.14 -23.42
CA GLU A 192 0.86 -35.91 -23.27
C GLU A 192 -0.01 -34.69 -23.57
N SER A 193 -0.79 -34.72 -24.65
CA SER A 193 -1.74 -33.65 -24.99
C SER A 193 -2.79 -33.45 -23.90
N ARG A 194 -3.31 -34.54 -23.33
CA ARG A 194 -4.25 -34.48 -22.18
C ARG A 194 -3.58 -33.92 -20.93
N ARG A 195 -2.33 -34.27 -20.65
CA ARG A 195 -1.56 -33.73 -19.51
C ARG A 195 -1.32 -32.23 -19.68
N ILE A 196 -0.90 -31.78 -20.86
CA ILE A 196 -0.68 -30.37 -21.18
C ILE A 196 -1.99 -29.57 -21.04
N LEU A 197 -3.12 -30.12 -21.51
CA LEU A 197 -4.42 -29.46 -21.37
C LEU A 197 -4.83 -29.32 -19.91
N LYS A 198 -4.69 -30.39 -19.11
CA LYS A 198 -4.96 -30.36 -17.66
C LYS A 198 -4.08 -29.33 -16.95
N GLU A 199 -2.78 -29.29 -17.24
CA GLU A 199 -1.85 -28.32 -16.64
C GLU A 199 -2.24 -26.88 -17.01
N ARG A 200 -2.66 -26.63 -18.26
CA ARG A 200 -3.17 -25.34 -18.69
C ARG A 200 -4.43 -24.95 -17.91
N ASP A 201 -5.40 -25.86 -17.79
CA ASP A 201 -6.67 -25.60 -17.10
C ASP A 201 -6.44 -25.35 -15.60
N GLU A 202 -5.53 -26.09 -14.97
CA GLU A 202 -5.12 -25.84 -13.59
C GLU A 202 -4.44 -24.48 -13.42
N ARG A 203 -3.58 -24.07 -14.36
CA ARG A 203 -2.96 -22.74 -14.34
C ARG A 203 -4.00 -21.62 -14.47
N ILE A 204 -4.99 -21.80 -15.34
CA ILE A 204 -6.09 -20.84 -15.51
C ILE A 204 -6.89 -20.73 -14.20
N LYS A 205 -7.29 -21.86 -13.61
CA LYS A 205 -8.02 -21.86 -12.33
C LYS A 205 -7.25 -21.18 -11.19
N ARG A 206 -5.94 -21.42 -11.10
CA ARG A 206 -5.09 -20.74 -10.10
C ARG A 206 -5.08 -19.23 -10.33
N ALA A 207 -4.91 -18.79 -11.57
CA ALA A 207 -4.94 -17.38 -11.92
C ALA A 207 -6.31 -16.73 -11.64
N GLU A 208 -7.42 -17.43 -11.91
CA GLU A 208 -8.78 -16.96 -11.60
C GLU A 208 -8.98 -16.78 -10.09
N VAL A 209 -8.56 -17.75 -9.28
CA VAL A 209 -8.63 -17.66 -7.81
C VAL A 209 -7.77 -16.52 -7.26
N GLU A 210 -6.56 -16.33 -7.77
CA GLU A 210 -5.69 -15.21 -7.40
C GLU A 210 -6.31 -13.86 -7.76
N GLU A 211 -6.93 -13.75 -8.94
CA GLU A 211 -7.63 -12.53 -9.38
C GLU A 211 -8.87 -12.24 -8.53
N GLU A 212 -9.63 -13.27 -8.15
CA GLU A 212 -10.78 -13.14 -7.24
C GLU A 212 -10.35 -12.68 -5.85
N LEU A 213 -9.30 -13.28 -5.28
CA LEU A 213 -8.76 -12.88 -3.99
C LEU A 213 -8.28 -11.43 -4.02
N HIS A 214 -7.54 -11.04 -5.07
CA HIS A 214 -7.09 -9.66 -5.23
C HIS A 214 -8.28 -8.69 -5.36
N ARG A 215 -9.34 -9.08 -6.09
CA ARG A 215 -10.57 -8.28 -6.20
C ARG A 215 -11.30 -8.14 -4.86
N GLN A 216 -11.33 -9.19 -4.03
CA GLN A 216 -11.89 -9.12 -2.68
C GLN A 216 -11.08 -8.18 -1.80
N GLN A 217 -9.76 -8.32 -1.76
CA GLN A 217 -8.88 -7.45 -0.98
C GLN A 217 -9.03 -5.97 -1.35
N LEU A 218 -9.19 -5.65 -2.64
CA LEU A 218 -9.46 -4.29 -3.10
C LEU A 218 -10.82 -3.77 -2.61
N LYS A 219 -11.86 -4.61 -2.65
CA LYS A 219 -13.19 -4.26 -2.13
C LYS A 219 -13.15 -4.00 -0.63
N ASP A 220 -12.51 -4.90 0.13
CA ASP A 220 -12.39 -4.78 1.59
C ASP A 220 -11.66 -3.47 1.95
N LYS A 221 -10.52 -3.19 1.32
CA LYS A 221 -9.79 -1.93 1.50
C LYS A 221 -10.64 -0.72 1.16
N ARG A 222 -11.44 -0.78 0.09
CA ARG A 222 -12.34 0.31 -0.30
C ARG A 222 -13.43 0.53 0.74
N GLU A 223 -13.99 -0.54 1.29
CA GLU A 223 -15.01 -0.48 2.34
C GLU A 223 -14.43 0.03 3.66
N GLU A 224 -13.20 -0.34 4.00
CA GLU A 224 -12.46 0.21 5.15
C GLU A 224 -12.23 1.72 5.00
N LEU A 225 -11.74 2.18 3.84
CA LEU A 225 -11.54 3.61 3.57
C LEU A 225 -12.87 4.38 3.62
N LYS A 226 -13.95 3.82 3.09
CA LYS A 226 -15.29 4.44 3.18
C LYS A 226 -15.78 4.53 4.62
N ARG A 227 -15.62 3.46 5.42
CA ARG A 227 -16.01 3.47 6.83
C ARG A 227 -15.20 4.51 7.62
N ALA A 228 -13.89 4.57 7.39
CA ALA A 228 -13.03 5.59 8.01
C ALA A 228 -13.49 7.01 7.61
N LEU A 229 -13.81 7.24 6.34
CA LEU A 229 -14.33 8.52 5.86
C LEU A 229 -15.66 8.89 6.54
N GLU A 230 -16.60 7.95 6.64
CA GLU A 230 -17.89 8.14 7.32
C GLU A 230 -17.70 8.47 8.80
N GLU A 231 -16.78 7.80 9.50
CA GLU A 231 -16.43 8.09 10.88
C GLU A 231 -15.85 9.50 11.04
N GLN A 232 -14.92 9.90 10.16
CA GLN A 232 -14.33 11.24 10.16
C GLN A 232 -15.40 12.32 9.88
N MET A 233 -16.33 12.07 8.97
CA MET A 233 -17.45 12.97 8.70
C MET A 233 -18.39 13.11 9.90
N LEU A 234 -18.69 12.00 10.59
CA LEU A 234 -19.51 12.02 11.81
C LEU A 234 -18.83 12.80 12.93
N GLU A 235 -17.53 12.62 13.12
CA GLU A 235 -16.76 13.39 14.10
C GLU A 235 -16.72 14.88 13.73
N LEU A 236 -16.50 15.23 12.46
CA LEU A 236 -16.56 16.62 11.99
C LEU A 236 -17.93 17.26 12.26
N ARG A 237 -19.02 16.48 12.12
CA ARG A 237 -20.38 16.93 12.45
C ARG A 237 -20.55 17.15 13.94
N ARG A 238 -20.07 16.24 14.80
CA ARG A 238 -20.09 16.45 16.26
C ARG A 238 -19.31 17.71 16.66
N LYS A 239 -18.16 17.97 16.03
CA LYS A 239 -17.37 19.20 16.27
C LYS A 239 -18.10 20.46 15.79
N GLN A 240 -18.87 20.37 14.70
CA GLN A 240 -19.78 21.45 14.28
C GLN A 240 -20.85 21.73 15.33
N ASP A 241 -21.51 20.69 15.85
CA ASP A 241 -22.55 20.85 16.88
C ASP A 241 -21.98 21.51 18.14
N ILE A 242 -20.79 21.08 18.61
CA ILE A 242 -20.10 21.70 19.75
C ILE A 242 -19.75 23.16 19.44
N SER A 243 -19.26 23.47 18.24
CA SER A 243 -18.99 24.85 17.81
C SER A 243 -20.26 25.71 17.87
N ASP A 244 -21.40 25.20 17.42
CA ASP A 244 -22.66 25.95 17.43
C ASP A 244 -23.21 26.13 18.85
N GLU A 245 -23.03 25.17 19.74
CA GLU A 245 -23.30 25.33 21.17
C GLU A 245 -22.41 26.40 21.81
N LEU A 246 -21.13 26.43 21.49
CA LEU A 246 -20.18 27.44 21.97
C LEU A 246 -20.56 28.84 21.47
N LYS A 247 -20.96 28.98 20.19
CA LYS A 247 -21.46 30.25 19.65
C LYS A 247 -22.70 30.74 20.39
N LYS A 248 -23.69 29.86 20.64
CA LYS A 248 -24.88 30.21 21.42
C LYS A 248 -24.53 30.69 22.83
N LYS A 249 -23.54 30.06 23.47
CA LYS A 249 -23.03 30.50 24.79
C LYS A 249 -22.35 31.87 24.70
N GLU A 250 -21.54 32.11 23.68
CA GLU A 250 -20.88 33.41 23.46
C GLU A 250 -21.90 34.53 23.21
N GLU A 251 -22.93 34.27 22.40
CA GLU A 251 -24.03 35.22 22.17
C GLU A 251 -24.79 35.54 23.45
N CYS A 252 -25.04 34.53 24.30
CA CYS A 252 -25.71 34.70 25.58
C CYS A 252 -24.88 35.56 26.54
N ASP A 253 -23.58 35.26 26.67
CA ASP A 253 -22.67 36.03 27.53
C ASP A 253 -22.43 37.45 26.99
N SER A 254 -22.40 37.62 25.67
CA SER A 254 -22.31 38.94 25.02
C SER A 254 -23.57 39.78 25.27
N ARG A 255 -24.76 39.17 25.21
CA ARG A 255 -26.02 39.85 25.54
C ARG A 255 -26.03 40.31 26.99
N ARG A 256 -25.65 39.44 27.93
CA ARG A 256 -25.52 39.77 29.36
C ARG A 256 -24.52 40.89 29.60
N LYS A 257 -23.36 40.87 28.91
CA LYS A 257 -22.38 41.97 28.96
C LYS A 257 -23.00 43.29 28.52
N GLY A 258 -23.80 43.28 27.44
CA GLY A 258 -24.55 44.45 26.97
C GLY A 258 -25.55 44.97 28.01
N GLU A 259 -26.34 44.09 28.60
CA GLU A 259 -27.32 44.46 29.64
C GLU A 259 -26.66 45.07 30.89
N ILE A 260 -25.49 44.56 31.30
CA ILE A 260 -24.72 45.16 32.40
C ILE A 260 -24.16 46.52 31.99
N ALA A 261 -23.68 46.68 30.75
CA ALA A 261 -23.20 47.97 30.25
C ALA A 261 -24.31 49.04 30.25
N GLU A 262 -25.53 48.68 29.83
CA GLU A 262 -26.69 49.58 29.92
C GLU A 262 -27.03 49.97 31.36
N LEU A 263 -26.91 49.03 32.31
CA LEU A 263 -27.13 49.30 33.73
C LEU A 263 -26.08 50.27 34.29
N LEU A 264 -24.81 50.09 33.92
CA LEU A 264 -23.73 50.99 34.30
C LEU A 264 -23.90 52.38 33.69
N GLU A 265 -24.34 52.48 32.44
CA GLU A 265 -24.62 53.77 31.81
C GLU A 265 -25.76 54.51 32.54
N LYS A 266 -26.84 53.80 32.90
CA LYS A 266 -27.91 54.35 33.73
C LYS A 266 -27.42 54.82 35.09
N GLN A 267 -26.50 54.09 35.71
CA GLN A 267 -25.86 54.50 36.96
C GLN A 267 -25.07 55.80 36.78
N VAL A 268 -24.22 55.90 35.74
CA VAL A 268 -23.45 57.11 35.44
C VAL A 268 -24.37 58.32 35.19
N MET A 269 -25.49 58.12 34.50
CA MET A 269 -26.48 59.17 34.27
C MET A 269 -27.18 59.59 35.55
N SER A 270 -27.53 58.65 36.44
CA SER A 270 -28.07 58.95 37.78
C SER A 270 -27.04 59.74 38.60
N GLU A 271 -25.76 59.35 38.60
CA GLU A 271 -24.69 60.06 39.30
C GLU A 271 -24.51 61.50 38.79
N LYS A 272 -24.61 61.74 37.47
CA LYS A 272 -24.59 63.09 36.89
C LYS A 272 -25.79 63.93 37.35
N GLN A 273 -26.99 63.37 37.29
CA GLN A 273 -28.20 64.07 37.76
C GLN A 273 -28.11 64.40 39.26
N ARG A 274 -27.51 63.51 40.07
CA ARG A 274 -27.24 63.79 41.49
C ARG A 274 -26.28 64.95 41.67
N ALA A 275 -25.17 64.98 40.91
CA ALA A 275 -24.22 66.10 40.97
C ALA A 275 -24.87 67.44 40.58
N GLU A 276 -25.75 67.44 39.56
CA GLU A 276 -26.52 68.62 39.18
C GLU A 276 -27.48 69.07 40.30
N ARG A 277 -28.18 68.12 40.95
CA ARG A 277 -29.03 68.40 42.12
C ARG A 277 -28.19 68.98 43.27
N GLU A 278 -26.98 68.49 43.52
CA GLU A 278 -26.07 69.02 44.54
C GLU A 278 -25.67 70.47 44.26
N CYS A 279 -25.29 70.78 43.02
CA CYS A 279 -25.00 72.13 42.58
C CYS A 279 -26.23 73.05 42.74
N ALA A 280 -27.44 72.57 42.41
CA ALA A 280 -28.67 73.33 42.59
C ALA A 280 -28.99 73.61 44.07
N LEU A 281 -28.69 72.65 44.96
CA LEU A 281 -28.88 72.79 46.40
C LEU A 281 -27.89 73.77 47.05
N TYR A 282 -26.68 73.92 46.49
CA TYR A 282 -25.65 74.83 47.01
C TYR A 282 -26.19 76.26 47.17
N ASN A 283 -26.93 76.76 46.18
CA ASN A 283 -27.45 78.13 46.11
C ASN A 283 -28.61 78.46 47.07
N ILE A 284 -29.22 77.47 47.71
CA ILE A 284 -30.32 77.71 48.65
C ILE A 284 -29.77 78.32 49.95
N ARG A 285 -30.44 79.30 50.56
CA ARG A 285 -29.98 79.90 51.84
C ARG A 285 -30.56 79.21 53.08
N GLN A 286 -31.74 78.62 52.97
CA GLN A 286 -32.44 77.96 54.08
C GLN A 286 -31.94 76.53 54.28
N HIS A 287 -31.21 76.27 55.37
CA HIS A 287 -30.62 74.95 55.66
C HIS A 287 -31.68 73.87 55.93
N LYS A 288 -32.81 74.19 56.58
CA LYS A 288 -33.92 73.26 56.78
C LYS A 288 -34.55 72.82 55.45
N LEU A 289 -34.68 73.75 54.50
CA LEU A 289 -35.16 73.44 53.15
C LEU A 289 -34.14 72.58 52.37
N LYS A 290 -32.83 72.84 52.50
CA LYS A 290 -31.79 71.97 51.91
C LYS A 290 -31.88 70.55 52.43
N LEU A 291 -32.01 70.38 53.75
CA LEU A 291 -32.15 69.07 54.39
C LEU A 291 -33.35 68.29 53.84
N LYS A 292 -34.53 68.93 53.78
CA LYS A 292 -35.74 68.29 53.24
C LYS A 292 -35.60 67.88 51.76
N LYS A 293 -35.07 68.78 50.93
CA LYS A 293 -34.85 68.47 49.50
C LYS A 293 -33.82 67.38 49.28
N ARG A 294 -32.73 67.36 50.07
CA ARG A 294 -31.69 66.33 50.00
C ARG A 294 -32.20 64.97 50.48
N ALA A 295 -32.95 64.93 51.58
CA ALA A 295 -33.60 63.71 52.07
C ALA A 295 -34.55 63.10 51.04
N ALA A 296 -35.36 63.94 50.37
CA ALA A 296 -36.23 63.48 49.28
C ALA A 296 -35.44 62.93 48.08
N ALA A 297 -34.35 63.61 47.68
CA ALA A 297 -33.47 63.12 46.61
C ALA A 297 -32.83 61.77 46.96
N ILE A 298 -32.36 61.60 48.21
CA ILE A 298 -31.78 60.33 48.67
C ILE A 298 -32.80 59.21 48.67
N GLN A 299 -34.06 59.48 49.04
CA GLN A 299 -35.12 58.47 48.94
C GLN A 299 -35.37 58.05 47.47
N GLU A 300 -35.34 58.99 46.53
CA GLU A 300 -35.43 58.69 45.09
C GLU A 300 -34.23 57.85 44.61
N ASP A 301 -33.01 58.23 45.00
CA ASP A 301 -31.79 57.51 44.65
C ASP A 301 -31.78 56.08 45.20
N LEU A 302 -32.22 55.88 46.45
CA LEU A 302 -32.39 54.56 47.05
C LEU A 302 -33.46 53.71 46.34
N MET A 303 -34.51 54.33 45.78
CA MET A 303 -35.50 53.61 44.97
C MET A 303 -34.90 53.17 43.63
N GLN A 304 -34.14 54.04 42.96
CA GLN A 304 -33.44 53.70 41.71
C GLN A 304 -32.41 52.58 41.94
N GLU A 305 -31.63 52.65 43.01
CA GLU A 305 -30.66 51.63 43.40
C GLU A 305 -31.36 50.29 43.70
N LYS A 306 -32.50 50.30 44.40
CA LYS A 306 -33.31 49.09 44.63
C LYS A 306 -33.75 48.42 43.32
N LEU A 307 -34.22 49.21 42.35
CA LEU A 307 -34.63 48.72 41.03
C LEU A 307 -33.45 48.14 40.26
N MET A 308 -32.28 48.79 40.34
CA MET A 308 -31.06 48.30 39.70
C MET A 308 -30.64 46.94 40.27
N VAL A 309 -30.67 46.76 41.59
CA VAL A 309 -30.33 45.48 42.24
C VAL A 309 -31.33 44.38 41.89
N ALA A 310 -32.63 44.72 41.82
CA ALA A 310 -33.64 43.78 41.37
C ALA A 310 -33.35 43.32 39.93
N LYS A 311 -33.03 44.24 39.04
CA LYS A 311 -32.66 43.91 37.65
C LYS A 311 -31.39 43.07 37.58
N LEU A 312 -30.35 43.36 38.38
CA LEU A 312 -29.14 42.52 38.45
C LEU A 312 -29.44 41.08 38.92
N LYS A 313 -30.39 40.90 39.84
CA LYS A 313 -30.86 39.56 40.27
C LYS A 313 -31.67 38.85 39.18
N GLU A 314 -32.53 39.57 38.46
CA GLU A 314 -33.32 39.02 37.34
C GLU A 314 -32.43 38.51 36.20
N LEU A 315 -31.29 39.16 35.95
CA LEU A 315 -30.31 38.73 34.97
C LEU A 315 -29.61 37.41 35.34
N LYS A 316 -29.84 36.89 36.57
CA LYS A 316 -29.24 35.65 37.09
C LYS A 316 -27.74 35.56 36.81
N LEU A 317 -27.05 36.65 37.09
CA LEU A 317 -25.61 36.79 36.84
C LEU A 317 -24.79 35.75 37.61
N GLU A 318 -25.33 35.26 38.72
CA GLU A 318 -24.83 34.13 39.49
C GLU A 318 -24.66 32.85 38.64
N ASP A 319 -25.56 32.60 37.68
CA ASP A 319 -25.55 31.39 36.84
C ASP A 319 -24.45 31.42 35.78
N VAL A 320 -23.84 32.59 35.53
CA VAL A 320 -22.72 32.76 34.61
C VAL A 320 -21.41 32.28 35.25
N ILE A 321 -21.33 32.33 36.57
CA ILE A 321 -20.09 32.07 37.29
C ILE A 321 -19.94 30.56 37.45
N SER A 322 -18.85 30.04 36.88
CA SER A 322 -18.52 28.61 36.98
C SER A 322 -18.01 28.23 38.37
N ASP A 323 -17.29 29.13 39.04
CA ASP A 323 -16.76 28.93 40.39
C ASP A 323 -17.87 29.08 41.44
N GLU A 324 -18.22 27.98 42.12
CA GLU A 324 -19.28 27.97 43.13
C GLU A 324 -19.03 28.94 44.29
N LEU A 325 -17.78 29.13 44.70
CA LEU A 325 -17.41 30.07 45.77
C LEU A 325 -17.70 31.51 45.36
N LYS A 326 -17.22 31.94 44.18
CA LYS A 326 -17.46 33.29 43.64
C LYS A 326 -18.95 33.51 43.36
N ARG A 327 -19.66 32.47 42.94
CA ARG A 327 -21.12 32.51 42.76
C ARG A 327 -21.82 32.85 44.08
N LYS A 328 -21.45 32.17 45.17
CA LYS A 328 -21.96 32.45 46.51
C LYS A 328 -21.58 33.85 46.97
N GLU A 329 -20.34 34.29 46.76
CA GLU A 329 -19.89 35.65 47.12
C GLU A 329 -20.71 36.74 46.41
N ILE A 330 -20.98 36.58 45.12
CA ILE A 330 -21.80 37.54 44.35
C ILE A 330 -23.26 37.51 44.80
N GLN A 331 -23.81 36.32 45.04
CA GLN A 331 -25.16 36.14 45.56
C GLN A 331 -25.32 36.81 46.94
N GLU A 332 -24.40 36.51 47.86
CA GLU A 332 -24.35 37.11 49.19
C GLU A 332 -24.16 38.63 49.10
N GLY A 333 -23.29 39.11 48.21
CA GLY A 333 -23.10 40.54 47.96
C GLY A 333 -24.37 41.25 47.48
N LEU A 334 -25.11 40.65 46.55
CA LEU A 334 -26.40 41.20 46.06
C LEU A 334 -27.50 41.14 47.13
N VAL A 335 -27.49 40.12 47.99
CA VAL A 335 -28.42 40.01 49.13
C VAL A 335 -28.09 41.05 50.20
N GLN A 336 -26.81 41.19 50.55
CA GLN A 336 -26.33 42.19 51.50
C GLN A 336 -26.62 43.60 51.02
N PHE A 337 -26.36 43.91 49.74
CA PHE A 337 -26.64 45.23 49.17
C PHE A 337 -28.15 45.55 49.17
N ALA A 338 -29.00 44.58 48.83
CA ALA A 338 -30.45 44.74 48.92
C ALA A 338 -30.93 45.00 50.37
N LYS A 339 -30.33 44.31 51.35
CA LYS A 339 -30.61 44.51 52.78
C LYS A 339 -30.19 45.91 53.24
N LEU A 340 -28.97 46.34 52.87
CA LEU A 340 -28.44 47.68 53.17
C LEU A 340 -29.32 48.80 52.60
N ILE A 341 -29.79 48.68 51.35
CA ILE A 341 -30.71 49.66 50.76
C ILE A 341 -32.02 49.74 51.57
N LYS A 342 -32.57 48.60 51.98
CA LYS A 342 -33.82 48.55 52.76
C LYS A 342 -33.66 49.20 54.15
N GLU A 343 -32.55 48.92 54.83
CA GLU A 343 -32.22 49.52 56.13
C GLU A 343 -32.04 51.04 55.99
N GLN A 344 -31.33 51.50 54.96
CA GLN A 344 -31.14 52.92 54.71
C GLN A 344 -32.42 53.65 54.29
N GLN A 345 -33.33 52.99 53.56
CA GLN A 345 -34.66 53.55 53.28
C GLN A 345 -35.46 53.80 54.55
N GLU A 346 -35.39 52.90 55.53
CA GLU A 346 -36.10 53.06 56.81
C GLU A 346 -35.44 54.14 57.68
N LEU A 347 -34.11 54.18 57.72
CA LEU A 347 -33.37 55.25 58.39
C LEU A 347 -33.69 56.62 57.79
N GLU A 348 -33.77 56.74 56.46
CA GLU A 348 -34.08 58.01 55.80
C GLU A 348 -35.53 58.44 56.02
N ARG A 349 -36.48 57.49 56.18
CA ARG A 349 -37.84 57.80 56.62
C ARG A 349 -37.88 58.36 58.04
N GLN A 350 -37.13 57.76 58.96
CA GLN A 350 -37.04 58.24 60.35
C GLN A 350 -36.37 59.62 60.41
N ARG A 351 -35.28 59.82 59.66
CA ARG A 351 -34.61 61.12 59.50
C ARG A 351 -35.57 62.16 58.90
N HIS A 352 -36.34 61.81 57.88
CA HIS A 352 -37.32 62.72 57.29
C HIS A 352 -38.37 63.19 58.31
N ARG A 353 -38.91 62.28 59.14
CA ARG A 353 -39.82 62.65 60.23
C ARG A 353 -39.14 63.59 61.24
N TYR A 354 -37.90 63.31 61.62
CA TYR A 354 -37.13 64.18 62.52
C TYR A 354 -36.93 65.60 61.93
N LEU A 355 -36.70 65.71 60.62
CA LEU A 355 -36.55 66.99 59.91
C LEU A 355 -37.83 67.84 59.91
N GLU A 356 -39.01 67.26 60.15
CA GLU A 356 -40.26 68.02 60.29
C GLU A 356 -40.26 68.84 61.59
N PHE A 357 -39.76 68.26 62.68
CA PHE A 357 -39.70 68.86 64.02
C PHE A 357 -38.47 69.75 64.26
N LEU A 358 -37.48 69.72 63.36
CA LEU A 358 -36.22 70.47 63.50
C LEU A 358 -36.41 72.00 63.44
N PHE A 359 -35.80 72.76 64.35
CA PHE A 359 -35.79 74.23 64.31
C PHE A 359 -34.73 74.79 63.35
N ASP A 360 -34.98 75.99 62.82
CA ASP A 360 -34.08 76.64 61.85
C ASP A 360 -32.71 77.01 62.46
N SER A 361 -32.65 77.25 63.77
CA SER A 361 -31.42 77.53 64.53
C SER A 361 -30.44 76.35 64.55
N GLU A 362 -30.96 75.12 64.57
CA GLU A 362 -30.18 73.87 64.62
C GLU A 362 -29.88 73.33 63.22
N ALA A 363 -30.66 73.73 62.22
CA ALA A 363 -30.61 73.19 60.86
C ALA A 363 -29.24 73.34 60.18
N LYS A 364 -28.49 74.41 60.46
CA LYS A 364 -27.15 74.61 59.87
C LYS A 364 -26.13 73.58 60.38
N SER A 365 -26.05 73.40 61.69
CA SER A 365 -25.10 72.43 62.31
C SER A 365 -25.45 71.00 61.92
N ILE A 366 -26.74 70.67 61.88
CA ILE A 366 -27.21 69.34 61.46
C ILE A 366 -26.96 69.12 59.97
N TYR A 367 -27.14 70.12 59.11
CA TYR A 367 -26.89 69.99 57.67
C TYR A 367 -25.45 69.57 57.37
N GLU A 368 -24.46 70.20 57.99
CA GLU A 368 -23.04 69.87 57.76
C GLU A 368 -22.71 68.43 58.20
N LYS A 369 -23.17 68.04 59.39
CA LYS A 369 -22.99 66.66 59.92
C LYS A 369 -23.68 65.63 59.03
N GLN A 370 -24.94 65.87 58.69
CA GLN A 370 -25.75 64.94 57.91
C GLN A 370 -25.26 64.79 56.48
N THR A 371 -24.76 65.87 55.86
CA THR A 371 -24.15 65.81 54.52
C THR A 371 -22.93 64.91 54.49
N ASN A 372 -22.09 64.95 55.54
CA ASN A 372 -20.94 64.05 55.64
C ASN A 372 -21.37 62.58 55.83
N ILE A 373 -22.38 62.32 56.66
CA ILE A 373 -22.94 60.97 56.85
C ILE A 373 -23.50 60.44 55.53
N TRP A 374 -24.34 61.22 54.84
CA TRP A 374 -24.91 60.82 53.55
C TRP A 374 -23.83 60.54 52.51
N ARG A 375 -22.76 61.34 52.45
CA ARG A 375 -21.64 61.10 51.54
C ARG A 375 -20.92 59.79 51.85
N GLN A 376 -20.68 59.48 53.13
CA GLN A 376 -20.04 58.22 53.54
C GLN A 376 -20.93 57.01 53.24
N GLU A 377 -22.22 57.09 53.56
CA GLU A 377 -23.21 56.03 53.27
C GLU A 377 -23.32 55.79 51.76
N GLU A 378 -23.36 56.85 50.96
CA GLU A 378 -23.38 56.78 49.51
C GLU A 378 -22.10 56.17 48.93
N GLN A 379 -20.93 56.62 49.39
CA GLN A 379 -19.65 56.08 48.93
C GLN A 379 -19.53 54.59 49.26
N ALA A 380 -19.96 54.16 50.44
CA ALA A 380 -19.97 52.75 50.82
C ALA A 380 -20.91 51.92 49.91
N ARG A 381 -22.12 52.43 49.63
CA ARG A 381 -23.06 51.78 48.70
C ARG A 381 -22.49 51.67 47.29
N GLN A 382 -21.94 52.76 46.75
CA GLN A 382 -21.36 52.77 45.41
C GLN A 382 -20.17 51.81 45.31
N ASN A 383 -19.30 51.77 46.32
CA ASN A 383 -18.15 50.86 46.32
C ASN A 383 -18.58 49.40 46.33
N LEU A 384 -19.59 49.04 47.14
CA LEU A 384 -20.12 47.67 47.18
C LEU A 384 -20.71 47.28 45.81
N LEU A 385 -21.54 48.15 45.23
CA LEU A 385 -22.13 47.92 43.91
C LEU A 385 -21.04 47.78 42.81
N LYS A 386 -20.05 48.68 42.80
CA LYS A 386 -18.92 48.63 41.86
C LYS A 386 -18.15 47.33 41.99
N THR A 387 -17.90 46.87 43.21
CA THR A 387 -17.18 45.61 43.46
C THR A 387 -17.96 44.41 42.90
N VAL A 388 -19.26 44.32 43.18
CA VAL A 388 -20.11 43.24 42.67
C VAL A 388 -20.19 43.25 41.14
N ILE A 389 -20.45 44.41 40.52
CA ILE A 389 -20.54 44.52 39.06
C ILE A 389 -19.19 44.21 38.40
N HIS A 390 -18.09 44.73 38.93
CA HIS A 390 -16.76 44.47 38.38
C HIS A 390 -16.41 42.97 38.43
N SER A 391 -16.72 42.29 39.55
CA SER A 391 -16.50 40.85 39.68
C SER A 391 -17.31 40.06 38.66
N VAL A 392 -18.57 40.44 38.40
CA VAL A 392 -19.40 39.78 37.39
C VAL A 392 -18.87 40.06 35.97
N GLN A 393 -18.49 41.30 35.66
CA GLN A 393 -17.94 41.66 34.35
C GLN A 393 -16.65 40.90 34.05
N ALA A 394 -15.73 40.83 35.02
CA ALA A 394 -14.51 40.07 34.89
C ALA A 394 -14.80 38.58 34.60
N GLN A 395 -15.80 37.99 35.26
CA GLN A 395 -16.17 36.61 35.03
C GLN A 395 -16.81 36.37 33.65
N ILE A 396 -17.66 37.28 33.18
CA ILE A 396 -18.23 37.23 31.83
C ILE A 396 -17.11 37.33 30.79
N GLU A 397 -16.15 38.24 30.98
CA GLU A 397 -15.01 38.39 30.08
C GLU A 397 -14.11 37.17 30.06
N GLU A 398 -13.82 36.58 31.23
CA GLU A 398 -13.06 35.34 31.33
C GLU A 398 -13.79 34.17 30.62
N ASN A 399 -15.11 34.06 30.78
CA ASN A 399 -15.91 33.04 30.11
C ASN A 399 -15.93 33.23 28.59
N LEU A 400 -16.06 34.48 28.12
CA LEU A 400 -15.98 34.83 26.69
C LEU A 400 -14.61 34.46 26.12
N GLU A 401 -13.51 34.77 26.81
CA GLU A 401 -12.17 34.42 26.32
C GLU A 401 -11.94 32.91 26.32
N LYS A 402 -12.37 32.19 27.38
CA LYS A 402 -12.33 30.71 27.41
C LYS A 402 -13.16 30.10 26.28
N ASN A 403 -14.32 30.67 25.97
CA ASN A 403 -15.16 30.20 24.88
C ASN A 403 -14.49 30.43 23.52
N ARG A 404 -13.95 31.63 23.28
CA ARG A 404 -13.19 31.95 22.07
C ARG A 404 -11.98 31.04 21.88
N GLU A 405 -11.24 30.76 22.95
CA GLU A 405 -10.11 29.84 22.92
C GLU A 405 -10.55 28.42 22.55
N ARG A 406 -11.65 27.92 23.14
CA ARG A 406 -12.23 26.63 22.75
C ARG A 406 -12.71 26.62 21.30
N GLN A 407 -13.31 27.71 20.82
CA GLN A 407 -13.70 27.83 19.41
C GLN A 407 -12.48 27.79 18.49
N ARG A 408 -11.39 28.51 18.83
CA ARG A 408 -10.12 28.45 18.08
C ARG A 408 -9.57 27.03 18.00
N GLN A 409 -9.57 26.29 19.12
CA GLN A 409 -9.12 24.90 19.16
C GLN A 409 -9.98 23.99 18.29
N ILE A 410 -11.32 24.11 18.38
CA ILE A 410 -12.22 23.33 17.52
C ILE A 410 -12.03 23.67 16.05
N LEU A 411 -11.76 24.93 15.69
CA LEU A 411 -11.47 25.30 14.31
C LEU A 411 -10.22 24.59 13.79
N VAL A 412 -9.13 24.58 14.57
CA VAL A 412 -7.89 23.86 14.22
C VAL A 412 -8.17 22.36 14.05
N GLU A 413 -8.87 21.74 15.00
CA GLU A 413 -9.26 20.33 14.91
C GLU A 413 -10.12 20.05 13.67
N ARG A 414 -11.07 20.93 13.34
CA ARG A 414 -11.91 20.76 12.14
C ARG A 414 -11.11 20.91 10.85
N GLU A 415 -10.16 21.84 10.78
CA GLU A 415 -9.26 21.98 9.63
C GLU A 415 -8.35 20.76 9.45
N GLU A 416 -7.87 20.15 10.53
CA GLU A 416 -7.13 18.89 10.48
C GLU A 416 -8.01 17.73 10.01
N MET A 417 -9.24 17.64 10.50
CA MET A 417 -10.20 16.61 10.08
C MET A 417 -10.61 16.79 8.61
N SER A 418 -10.86 18.02 8.15
CA SER A 418 -11.12 18.32 6.75
C SER A 418 -9.96 17.91 5.85
N ARG A 419 -8.71 18.16 6.27
CA ARG A 419 -7.52 17.68 5.54
C ARG A 419 -7.47 16.15 5.44
N LYS A 420 -7.73 15.43 6.55
CA LYS A 420 -7.78 13.95 6.54
C LYS A 420 -8.89 13.42 5.63
N ILE A 421 -10.07 14.04 5.66
CA ILE A 421 -11.19 13.70 4.77
C ILE A 421 -10.78 13.86 3.31
N GLU A 422 -10.12 14.97 2.96
CA GLU A 422 -9.59 15.21 1.60
C GLU A 422 -8.52 14.18 1.21
N GLU A 423 -7.64 13.79 2.13
CA GLU A 423 -6.64 12.73 1.91
C GLU A 423 -7.32 11.39 1.58
N TYR A 424 -8.29 10.95 2.39
CA TYR A 424 -9.04 9.71 2.14
C TYR A 424 -9.84 9.77 0.84
N ASP A 425 -10.49 10.90 0.53
CA ASP A 425 -11.21 11.07 -0.73
C ASP A 425 -10.27 10.99 -1.95
N ASN A 426 -9.08 11.60 -1.84
CA ASN A 426 -8.06 11.53 -2.88
C ASN A 426 -7.50 10.12 -3.05
N GLU A 427 -7.27 9.38 -1.97
CA GLU A 427 -6.87 7.97 -2.02
C GLU A 427 -7.94 7.12 -2.68
N LEU A 428 -9.21 7.31 -2.31
CA LEU A 428 -10.34 6.60 -2.90
C LEU A 428 -10.48 6.89 -4.40
N ARG A 429 -10.27 8.15 -4.82
CA ARG A 429 -10.22 8.55 -6.23
C ARG A 429 -9.06 7.89 -6.98
N ARG A 430 -7.84 7.94 -6.43
CA ARG A 430 -6.67 7.29 -7.04
C ARG A 430 -6.88 5.79 -7.23
N MET A 431 -7.40 5.09 -6.23
CA MET A 431 -7.73 3.67 -6.33
C MET A 431 -8.76 3.41 -7.44
N SER A 432 -9.81 4.24 -7.52
CA SER A 432 -10.80 4.13 -8.59
C SER A 432 -10.22 4.41 -9.97
N GLU A 433 -9.34 5.39 -10.11
CA GLU A 433 -8.66 5.73 -11.37
C GLU A 433 -7.70 4.63 -11.81
N GLU A 434 -6.94 4.04 -10.89
CA GLU A 434 -6.06 2.90 -11.15
C GLU A 434 -6.85 1.66 -11.61
N GLU A 435 -7.99 1.39 -11.00
CA GLU A 435 -8.89 0.31 -11.44
C GLU A 435 -9.41 0.56 -12.86
N GLU A 436 -9.87 1.77 -13.17
CA GLU A 436 -10.35 2.11 -14.51
C GLU A 436 -9.22 2.04 -15.56
N ARG A 437 -8.00 2.46 -15.20
CA ARG A 437 -6.82 2.30 -16.05
C ARG A 437 -6.51 0.84 -16.32
N LYS A 438 -6.48 -0.01 -15.29
CA LYS A 438 -6.26 -1.45 -15.43
C LYS A 438 -7.35 -2.09 -16.31
N LYS A 439 -8.62 -1.74 -16.10
CA LYS A 439 -9.73 -2.21 -16.95
C LYS A 439 -9.52 -1.79 -18.41
N LEU A 440 -9.13 -0.54 -18.66
CA LEU A 440 -8.86 -0.06 -20.02
C LEU A 440 -7.66 -0.78 -20.65
N GLU A 441 -6.59 -1.03 -19.90
CA GLU A 441 -5.42 -1.79 -20.35
C GLU A 441 -5.79 -3.24 -20.68
N THR A 442 -6.56 -3.92 -19.82
CA THR A 442 -7.06 -5.28 -20.10
C THR A 442 -7.96 -5.31 -21.33
N ARG A 443 -8.83 -4.31 -21.52
CA ARG A 443 -9.70 -4.21 -22.70
C ARG A 443 -8.88 -4.03 -23.98
N LYS A 444 -7.88 -3.15 -23.96
CA LYS A 444 -6.96 -2.95 -25.09
C LYS A 444 -6.20 -4.23 -25.43
N MET A 445 -5.67 -4.93 -24.43
CA MET A 445 -4.98 -6.22 -24.62
C MET A 445 -5.89 -7.26 -25.27
N VAL A 446 -7.13 -7.41 -24.79
CA VAL A 446 -8.12 -8.31 -25.37
C VAL A 446 -8.48 -7.91 -26.80
N ASP A 447 -8.68 -6.62 -27.06
CA ASP A 447 -8.97 -6.12 -28.41
C ASP A 447 -7.81 -6.39 -29.38
N ASP A 448 -6.56 -6.23 -28.93
CA ASP A 448 -5.37 -6.51 -29.73
C ASP A 448 -5.19 -8.02 -29.98
N ASP A 449 -5.43 -8.88 -29.00
CA ASP A 449 -5.48 -10.33 -29.17
C ASP A 449 -6.55 -10.76 -30.19
N VAL A 450 -7.73 -10.14 -30.15
CA VAL A 450 -8.80 -10.38 -31.11
C VAL A 450 -8.38 -9.92 -32.51
N LYS A 451 -7.73 -8.75 -32.65
CA LYS A 451 -7.18 -8.29 -33.94
C LYS A 451 -6.14 -9.24 -34.49
N VAL A 452 -5.21 -9.71 -33.67
CA VAL A 452 -4.16 -10.67 -34.07
C VAL A 452 -4.79 -11.99 -34.52
N LYS A 453 -5.74 -12.54 -33.75
CA LYS A 453 -6.49 -13.74 -34.14
C LYS A 453 -7.23 -13.56 -35.47
N ASN A 454 -7.90 -12.42 -35.66
CA ASN A 454 -8.61 -12.11 -36.89
C ASN A 454 -7.66 -11.94 -38.09
N ALA A 455 -6.51 -11.27 -37.90
CA ALA A 455 -5.49 -11.12 -38.93
C ALA A 455 -4.89 -12.46 -39.34
N ARG A 456 -4.59 -13.34 -38.37
CA ARG A 456 -4.12 -14.71 -38.62
C ARG A 456 -5.16 -15.53 -39.38
N LYS A 457 -6.44 -15.42 -39.01
CA LYS A 457 -7.54 -16.09 -39.71
C LYS A 457 -7.65 -15.62 -41.16
N LYS A 458 -7.63 -14.30 -41.40
CA LYS A 458 -7.62 -13.71 -42.75
C LYS A 458 -6.41 -14.17 -43.57
N LEU A 459 -5.21 -14.23 -42.97
CA LEU A 459 -4.02 -14.72 -43.65
C LEU A 459 -4.18 -16.20 -44.06
N GLN A 460 -4.74 -17.02 -43.18
CA GLN A 460 -5.00 -18.43 -43.47
C GLN A 460 -6.07 -18.61 -44.56
N GLU A 461 -7.13 -17.80 -44.54
CA GLU A 461 -8.14 -17.77 -45.61
C GLU A 461 -7.51 -17.35 -46.95
N ASN A 462 -6.65 -16.33 -46.96
CA ASN A 462 -5.94 -15.89 -48.16
C ASN A 462 -4.98 -16.95 -48.70
N LEU A 463 -4.29 -17.70 -47.84
CA LEU A 463 -3.41 -18.81 -48.26
C LEU A 463 -4.23 -19.93 -48.92
N LYS A 464 -5.34 -20.34 -48.30
CA LYS A 464 -6.26 -21.32 -48.89
C LYS A 464 -6.80 -20.86 -50.24
N LEU A 465 -7.12 -19.57 -50.37
CA LEU A 465 -7.60 -19.00 -51.63
C LEU A 465 -6.53 -19.04 -52.73
N LYS A 466 -5.26 -18.83 -52.38
CA LYS A 466 -4.12 -18.98 -53.31
C LYS A 466 -3.92 -20.43 -53.73
N GLU A 467 -3.99 -21.38 -52.80
CA GLU A 467 -3.89 -22.80 -53.11
C GLU A 467 -4.99 -23.24 -54.09
N ILE A 468 -6.24 -22.81 -53.86
CA ILE A 468 -7.37 -23.08 -54.76
C ILE A 468 -7.13 -22.44 -56.14
N ASN A 469 -6.63 -21.20 -56.20
CA ASN A 469 -6.32 -20.54 -57.48
C ASN A 469 -5.20 -21.27 -58.24
N GLU A 470 -4.15 -21.73 -57.56
CA GLU A 470 -3.07 -22.51 -58.17
C GLU A 470 -3.57 -23.86 -58.69
N GLU A 471 -4.48 -24.52 -57.96
CA GLU A 471 -5.14 -25.75 -58.43
C GLU A 471 -6.01 -25.48 -59.66
N LEU A 472 -6.80 -24.40 -59.66
CA LEU A 472 -7.58 -23.98 -60.83
C LEU A 472 -6.69 -23.65 -62.04
N ASP A 473 -5.53 -23.03 -61.83
CA ASP A 473 -4.58 -22.74 -62.92
C ASP A 473 -3.88 -24.00 -63.43
N ARG A 474 -3.66 -25.02 -62.59
CA ARG A 474 -3.18 -26.34 -63.03
C ARG A 474 -4.24 -27.05 -63.87
N ILE A 475 -5.48 -27.04 -63.41
CA ILE A 475 -6.62 -27.62 -64.16
C ILE A 475 -6.77 -26.93 -65.50
N LYS A 476 -6.73 -25.59 -65.57
CA LYS A 476 -6.77 -24.85 -66.84
C LYS A 476 -5.62 -25.24 -67.79
N LYS A 477 -4.40 -25.38 -67.29
CA LYS A 477 -3.25 -25.82 -68.11
C LYS A 477 -3.40 -27.26 -68.60
N GLU A 478 -4.00 -28.15 -67.79
CA GLU A 478 -4.33 -29.52 -68.21
C GLU A 478 -5.46 -29.53 -69.24
N GLU A 479 -6.50 -28.72 -69.06
CA GLU A 479 -7.57 -28.53 -70.05
C GLU A 479 -7.02 -27.96 -71.36
N GLU A 480 -6.15 -26.95 -71.33
CA GLU A 480 -5.49 -26.40 -72.52
C GLU A 480 -4.62 -27.46 -73.23
N ARG A 481 -3.90 -28.31 -72.49
CA ARG A 481 -3.15 -29.44 -73.05
C ARG A 481 -4.08 -30.45 -73.72
N LEU A 482 -5.17 -30.83 -73.05
CA LEU A 482 -6.18 -31.75 -73.59
C LEU A 482 -6.87 -31.16 -74.82
N GLN A 483 -7.16 -29.85 -74.85
CA GLN A 483 -7.70 -29.17 -76.01
C GLN A 483 -6.71 -29.17 -77.18
N GLN A 484 -5.42 -28.90 -76.94
CA GLN A 484 -4.37 -29.03 -77.96
C GLN A 484 -4.24 -30.47 -78.48
N GLU A 485 -4.40 -31.45 -77.60
CA GLU A 485 -4.37 -32.88 -77.96
C GLU A 485 -5.60 -33.28 -78.77
N ILE A 486 -6.80 -32.80 -78.42
CA ILE A 486 -8.03 -32.96 -79.21
C ILE A 486 -7.88 -32.33 -80.59
N VAL A 487 -7.33 -31.11 -80.69
CA VAL A 487 -7.06 -30.46 -81.97
C VAL A 487 -6.05 -31.27 -82.79
N ASN A 488 -4.99 -31.79 -82.18
CA ASN A 488 -4.03 -32.67 -82.85
C ASN A 488 -4.65 -34.00 -83.30
N ILE A 489 -5.57 -34.57 -82.52
CA ILE A 489 -6.32 -35.79 -82.88
C ILE A 489 -7.29 -35.50 -84.03
N GLN A 490 -7.97 -34.35 -84.02
CA GLN A 490 -8.82 -33.87 -85.11
C GLN A 490 -8.03 -33.52 -86.38
N GLN A 491 -6.74 -33.19 -86.27
CA GLN A 491 -5.84 -33.04 -87.43
C GLN A 491 -5.33 -34.40 -87.95
N ARG A 492 -5.20 -35.41 -87.09
CA ARG A 492 -4.81 -36.78 -87.47
C ARG A 492 -5.96 -37.62 -88.03
N GLN A 493 -7.19 -37.31 -87.66
CA GLN A 493 -8.39 -37.85 -88.28
C GLN A 493 -8.92 -36.84 -89.30
N GLY A 494 -8.68 -37.05 -90.60
CA GLY A 494 -9.25 -36.22 -91.65
C GLY A 494 -10.78 -36.06 -91.55
N PRO A 495 -11.39 -35.07 -92.22
CA PRO A 495 -12.75 -34.62 -91.96
C PRO A 495 -13.76 -35.77 -92.00
N TYR A 496 -14.53 -35.89 -90.91
CA TYR A 496 -15.62 -36.83 -90.74
C TYR A 496 -16.65 -36.63 -91.86
N LYS A 497 -16.65 -37.50 -92.87
CA LYS A 497 -17.70 -37.54 -93.89
C LYS A 497 -18.97 -38.13 -93.26
N LEU A 498 -20.00 -37.31 -93.13
CA LEU A 498 -21.37 -37.75 -92.84
C LEU A 498 -21.81 -38.84 -93.83
N PRO A 499 -22.39 -39.97 -93.39
CA PRO A 499 -23.01 -40.91 -94.30
C PRO A 499 -24.33 -40.32 -94.81
N ARG A 500 -24.37 -40.05 -96.12
CA ARG A 500 -25.58 -39.70 -96.87
C ARG A 500 -26.64 -40.79 -96.70
N SER A 501 -27.84 -40.34 -96.35
CA SER A 501 -29.11 -41.05 -96.46
C SER A 501 -29.22 -41.84 -97.77
N ARG A 502 -29.50 -43.14 -97.67
CA ARG A 502 -30.16 -43.88 -98.76
C ARG A 502 -31.66 -43.79 -98.55
N LEU A 503 -32.28 -43.00 -99.42
CA LEU A 503 -33.68 -43.11 -99.78
C LEU A 503 -33.91 -44.52 -100.35
N PHE A 504 -34.87 -45.25 -99.79
CA PHE A 504 -35.62 -46.27 -100.51
C PHE A 504 -37.01 -45.71 -100.81
N LEU A 505 -37.49 -46.02 -102.01
CA LEU A 505 -38.88 -45.94 -102.47
C LEU A 505 -39.86 -46.57 -101.47
#